data_AF-A0A1G8SUY9-F1
#
_entry.id   AF-A0A1G8SUY9-F1
#
_cell.length_a   1.000
_cell.length_b   1.000
_cell.length_c   1.000
_cell.angle_alpha   90.00
_cell.angle_beta   90.00
_cell.angle_gamma   90.00
#
_symmetry.space_group_name_H-M   'P 1'
#
loop_
_entity.id
_entity.type
_entity.pdbx_description
1 polymer ?
#
loop_
_entity_poly.entity_id
_entity_poly.type
_entity_poly.pdbx_seq_one_letter_code
_entity_poly.pdbx_strand_id
1 'polypeptide(L)'
;MAQVLRAARRGEPVGALLDQLGIDTVPAAEEVDTRSALPTPVDGERRPITGVYVCPKETCTRVVHREADAEVPSCEIHEQALRFSAEG
;
A
#
# COMPACT_ATOMS: atom_id res chain seq x y z
N MET A 1 15.92 -19.13 -8.85
CA MET A 1 14.80 -18.39 -8.23
C MET A 1 13.41 -18.99 -8.48
N ALA A 2 12.94 -19.16 -9.74
CA ALA A 2 11.55 -19.54 -10.03
C ALA A 2 11.08 -20.89 -9.44
N GLN A 3 12.01 -21.81 -9.19
CA GLN A 3 11.74 -23.12 -8.56
C GLN A 3 11.51 -23.00 -7.05
N VAL A 4 12.32 -22.19 -6.35
CA VAL A 4 12.15 -21.87 -4.92
C VAL A 4 10.77 -21.28 -4.66
N LEU A 5 10.35 -20.33 -5.50
CA LEU A 5 9.04 -19.67 -5.38
C LEU A 5 7.87 -20.66 -5.59
N ARG A 6 8.02 -21.64 -6.47
CA ARG A 6 7.00 -22.68 -6.71
C ARG A 6 6.92 -23.67 -5.55
N ALA A 7 8.04 -24.04 -4.95
CA ALA A 7 8.09 -24.90 -3.77
C ALA A 7 7.49 -24.20 -2.55
N ALA A 8 7.85 -22.93 -2.31
CA ALA A 8 7.28 -22.12 -1.22
C ALA A 8 5.75 -21.99 -1.33
N ARG A 9 5.21 -21.75 -2.55
CA ARG A 9 3.76 -21.67 -2.77
C ARG A 9 3.01 -22.97 -2.52
N ARG A 10 3.70 -24.12 -2.59
CA ARG A 10 3.14 -25.45 -2.31
C ARG A 10 3.37 -25.91 -0.88
N GLY A 11 4.02 -25.08 -0.05
CA GLY A 11 4.41 -25.45 1.31
C GLY A 11 5.52 -26.52 1.35
N GLU A 12 6.24 -26.73 0.24
CA GLU A 12 7.36 -27.64 0.18
C GLU A 12 8.57 -27.01 0.88
N PRO A 13 9.40 -27.80 1.59
CA PRO A 13 10.59 -27.30 2.26
C PRO A 13 11.58 -26.75 1.22
N VAL A 14 11.94 -25.47 1.36
CA VAL A 14 12.84 -24.77 0.42
C VAL A 14 14.28 -24.64 0.91
N GLY A 15 14.61 -25.11 2.12
CA GLY A 15 15.94 -24.98 2.72
C GLY A 15 17.06 -25.46 1.79
N ALA A 16 16.96 -26.70 1.30
CA ALA A 16 17.96 -27.26 0.37
C ALA A 16 18.07 -26.51 -0.97
N LEU A 17 17.03 -25.79 -1.40
CA LEU A 17 17.07 -24.95 -2.60
C LEU A 17 17.69 -23.58 -2.32
N LEU A 18 17.58 -23.08 -1.09
CA LEU A 18 18.22 -21.85 -0.61
C LEU A 18 19.72 -22.08 -0.35
N ASP A 19 20.08 -23.23 0.19
CA ASP A 19 21.48 -23.65 0.39
C ASP A 19 22.25 -23.73 -0.95
N GLN A 20 21.62 -24.28 -1.99
CA GLN A 20 22.17 -24.29 -3.36
C GLN A 20 22.39 -22.89 -3.95
N LEU A 21 21.69 -21.88 -3.41
CA LEU A 21 21.83 -20.48 -3.79
C LEU A 21 22.79 -19.71 -2.88
N GLY A 22 23.42 -20.37 -1.89
CA GLY A 22 24.33 -19.75 -0.93
C GLY A 22 23.63 -18.79 0.03
N ILE A 23 22.32 -18.99 0.27
CA ILE A 23 21.55 -18.19 1.22
C ILE A 23 21.50 -18.96 2.53
N ASP A 24 22.37 -18.59 3.48
CA ASP A 24 22.34 -19.12 4.84
C ASP A 24 21.03 -18.70 5.52
N THR A 25 20.12 -19.66 5.71
CA THR A 25 18.94 -19.44 6.53
C THR A 25 19.36 -19.44 7.99
N VAL A 26 19.58 -18.26 8.56
CA VAL A 26 19.77 -18.07 10.00
C VAL A 26 18.52 -18.62 10.71
N PRO A 27 18.66 -19.53 11.70
CA PRO A 27 17.51 -20.02 12.45
C PRO A 27 16.77 -18.82 13.06
N ALA A 28 15.45 -18.80 12.86
CA ALA A 28 14.59 -17.73 13.31
C ALA A 28 14.85 -17.45 14.80
N ALA A 29 15.50 -16.32 15.08
CA ALA A 29 15.58 -15.77 16.41
C ALA A 29 14.14 -15.62 16.92
N GLU A 30 13.92 -16.07 18.16
CA GLU A 30 12.65 -16.09 18.86
C GLU A 30 11.79 -14.89 18.47
N GLU A 31 10.61 -15.18 17.89
CA GLU A 31 9.64 -14.16 17.48
C GLU A 31 9.24 -13.34 18.70
N VAL A 32 9.93 -12.22 18.91
CA VAL A 32 9.43 -11.15 19.77
C VAL A 32 8.13 -10.70 19.12
N ASP A 33 7.01 -10.95 19.79
CA ASP A 33 5.69 -10.54 19.34
C ASP A 33 5.59 -9.01 19.38
N THR A 34 6.09 -8.37 18.33
CA THR A 34 5.98 -6.93 18.10
C THR A 34 4.63 -6.54 17.50
N ARG A 35 3.68 -7.48 17.35
CA ARG A 35 2.40 -7.21 16.68
C ARG A 35 1.49 -6.22 17.43
N SER A 36 1.79 -5.93 18.70
CA SER A 36 1.06 -4.93 19.51
C SER A 36 1.72 -3.54 19.58
N ALA A 37 2.91 -3.36 19.03
CA ALA A 37 3.55 -2.04 19.04
C ALA A 37 3.17 -1.29 17.76
N LEU A 38 2.23 -0.34 17.89
CA LEU A 38 2.07 0.68 16.85
C LEU A 38 3.43 1.39 16.65
N PRO A 39 3.90 1.56 15.40
CA PRO A 39 5.11 2.31 15.15
C PRO A 39 4.98 3.72 15.74
N THR A 40 6.04 4.22 16.36
CA THR A 40 6.08 5.60 16.86
C THR A 40 5.73 6.53 15.70
N PRO A 41 4.67 7.34 15.80
CA PRO A 41 4.30 8.25 14.73
C PRO A 41 5.47 9.20 14.49
N VAL A 42 6.00 9.18 13.27
CA VAL A 42 7.00 10.13 12.84
C VAL A 42 6.24 11.38 12.45
N ASP A 43 6.48 12.51 13.11
CA ASP A 43 6.05 13.83 12.65
C ASP A 43 6.86 14.18 11.38
N GLY A 44 6.55 13.49 10.29
CA GLY A 44 7.00 13.88 8.96
C GLY A 44 6.19 15.08 8.53
N GLU A 45 6.85 16.12 8.00
CA GLU A 45 6.17 17.14 7.22
C GLU A 45 5.33 16.44 6.15
N ARG A 46 4.01 16.43 6.35
CA ARG A 46 3.07 15.86 5.39
C ARG A 46 3.19 16.71 4.14
N ARG A 47 3.93 16.23 3.14
CA ARG A 47 3.94 16.89 1.84
C ARG A 47 2.48 17.00 1.39
N PRO A 48 2.00 18.21 1.05
CA PRO A 48 0.65 18.35 0.56
C PRO A 48 0.56 17.53 -0.72
N ILE A 49 -0.26 16.48 -0.72
CA ILE A 49 -0.60 15.78 -1.95
C ILE A 49 -1.51 16.74 -2.71
N THR A 50 -0.92 17.49 -3.63
CA THR A 50 -1.64 18.34 -4.57
C THR A 50 -2.30 17.46 -5.62
N GLY A 51 -3.62 17.54 -5.70
CA GLY A 51 -4.41 16.79 -6.64
C GLY A 51 -5.85 17.25 -6.62
N VAL A 52 -6.60 16.84 -7.63
CA VAL A 52 -7.98 17.25 -7.81
C VAL A 52 -8.91 16.04 -7.82
N TYR A 53 -10.12 16.26 -7.31
CA TYR A 53 -11.21 15.31 -7.38
C TYR A 53 -12.07 15.61 -8.61
N VAL A 54 -12.24 14.62 -9.47
CA VAL A 54 -13.02 14.69 -10.72
C VAL A 54 -14.24 13.79 -10.68
N CYS A 55 -15.26 14.16 -11.45
CA CYS A 55 -16.49 13.40 -11.58
C CYS A 55 -16.21 11.97 -12.09
N PRO A 56 -16.74 10.91 -11.44
CA PRO A 56 -16.43 9.52 -11.80
C PRO A 56 -16.90 9.13 -13.21
N LYS A 57 -17.83 9.91 -13.79
CA LYS A 57 -18.37 9.73 -15.14
C LYS A 57 -17.91 10.80 -16.13
N GLU A 58 -17.06 11.75 -15.70
CA GLU A 58 -16.60 12.90 -16.49
C GLU A 58 -17.74 13.81 -17.03
N THR A 59 -18.99 13.54 -16.66
CA THR A 59 -20.18 14.32 -17.03
C THR A 59 -20.19 15.70 -16.38
N CYS A 60 -19.52 15.82 -15.23
CA CYS A 60 -19.49 17.02 -14.41
C CYS A 60 -18.10 17.68 -14.47
N THR A 61 -18.04 18.97 -14.78
CA THR A 61 -16.79 19.78 -14.76
C THR A 61 -16.38 20.24 -13.36
N ARG A 62 -16.94 19.63 -12.29
CA ARG A 62 -16.64 20.00 -10.90
C ARG A 62 -15.26 19.46 -10.52
N VAL A 63 -14.34 20.37 -10.24
CA VAL A 63 -12.96 20.09 -9.80
C VAL A 63 -12.84 20.61 -8.37
N VAL A 64 -12.56 19.71 -7.42
CA VAL A 64 -12.34 20.08 -6.01
C VAL A 64 -10.88 19.82 -5.66
N HIS A 65 -10.19 20.85 -5.15
CA HIS A 65 -8.81 20.72 -4.68
C HIS A 65 -8.78 19.98 -3.35
N ARG A 66 -7.79 19.09 -3.17
CA ARG A 66 -7.63 18.33 -1.92
C ARG A 66 -6.99 19.18 -0.84
N GLU A 67 -7.58 19.19 0.35
CA GLU A 67 -6.94 19.58 1.61
C GLU A 67 -6.50 18.34 2.39
N ALA A 68 -5.42 18.44 3.17
CA ALA A 68 -4.97 17.34 4.01
C ALA A 68 -6.02 17.04 5.09
N ASP A 69 -6.31 15.75 5.32
CA ASP A 69 -7.29 15.26 6.31
C ASP A 69 -8.77 15.65 6.04
N ALA A 70 -9.08 16.30 4.92
CA ALA A 70 -10.45 16.58 4.52
C ALA A 70 -11.20 15.32 4.04
N GLU A 71 -12.51 15.29 4.28
CA GLU A 71 -13.39 14.20 3.85
C GLU A 71 -13.44 14.12 2.31
N VAL A 72 -13.62 12.91 1.77
CA VAL A 72 -13.64 12.70 0.31
C VAL A 72 -14.89 13.35 -0.28
N PRO A 73 -14.76 14.33 -1.20
CA PRO A 73 -15.92 15.00 -1.76
C PRO A 73 -16.75 14.05 -2.63
N SER A 74 -18.07 14.16 -2.53
CA SER A 74 -19.03 13.37 -3.32
C SER A 74 -19.58 14.17 -4.50
N CYS A 75 -19.95 13.46 -5.55
CA CYS A 75 -20.70 13.98 -6.69
C CYS A 75 -22.19 13.83 -6.43
N GLU A 76 -22.90 14.94 -6.22
CA GLU A 76 -24.36 14.95 -5.98
C GLU A 76 -25.18 14.43 -7.19
N ILE A 77 -24.66 14.55 -8.42
CA ILE A 77 -25.34 14.10 -9.65
C ILE A 77 -25.39 12.58 -9.73
N HIS A 78 -24.36 11.90 -9.24
CA HIS A 78 -24.20 10.45 -9.34
C HIS A 78 -24.23 9.75 -7.99
N GLU A 79 -24.45 10.48 -6.90
CA GLU A 79 -24.41 10.01 -5.51
C GLU A 79 -23.17 9.13 -5.22
N GLN A 80 -22.05 9.46 -5.85
CA GLN A 80 -20.81 8.68 -5.83
C GLN A 80 -19.62 9.55 -5.43
N ALA A 81 -18.64 8.95 -4.76
CA ALA A 81 -17.39 9.62 -4.43
C ALA A 81 -16.67 10.12 -5.70
N LEU A 82 -16.10 11.32 -5.63
CA LEU A 82 -15.27 11.83 -6.73
C LEU A 82 -13.99 11.00 -6.84
N ARG A 83 -13.50 10.85 -8.07
CA ARG A 83 -12.26 10.13 -8.35
C ARG A 83 -11.08 11.06 -8.14
N PHE A 84 -10.08 10.63 -7.40
CA PHE A 84 -8.85 11.39 -7.21
C PHE A 84 -7.97 11.32 -8.47
N SER A 85 -7.43 12.47 -8.87
CA SER A 85 -6.41 12.62 -9.91
C SER A 85 -5.24 13.41 -9.34
N ALA A 86 -4.07 12.79 -9.25
CA ALA A 86 -2.83 13.47 -8.89
C ALA A 86 -2.35 14.31 -10.09
N GLU A 87 -1.95 15.55 -9.85
CA GLU A 87 -1.09 16.26 -10.80
C GLU A 87 0.34 15.74 -10.59
N GLY A 88 0.94 15.22 -11.66
CA GLY A 88 2.29 14.64 -11.65
C GLY A 88 3.38 15.67 -11.88
#